data_AF-Q9Y0V4-F1
#
_entry.id   AF-Q9Y0V4-F1
#
_cell.length_a   1.000
_cell.length_b   1.000
_cell.length_c   1.000
_cell.angle_alpha   90.00
_cell.angle_beta   90.00
_cell.angle_gamma   90.00
#
_symmetry.space_group_name_H-M   'P 1'
#
loop_
_entity.id
_entity.type
_entity.pdbx_description
1 polymer ?
#
loop_
_entity_poly.entity_id
_entity_poly.type
_entity_poly.pdbx_seq_one_letter_code
_entity_poly.pdbx_strand_id
1 'polypeptide(L)' 'MAVPQLDPAKLQLVQELEIEMMSDMYNRLVSACHRKCIPIKYHEPELGKGESVCLDRCVAQYLDVHERIG' A
#
# COMPACT_ATOMS: atom_id res chain seq x y z
N MET A 1 16.13 -18.93 23.02
CA MET A 1 15.18 -19.11 21.90
C MET A 1 16.02 -19.31 20.65
N ALA A 2 16.13 -20.54 20.16
CA ALA A 2 16.93 -20.85 18.98
C ALA A 2 16.19 -20.33 17.75
N VAL A 3 16.73 -19.30 17.11
CA VAL A 3 16.28 -18.89 15.77
C VAL A 3 16.56 -20.09 14.86
N PRO A 4 15.57 -20.67 14.17
CA PRO A 4 15.85 -21.76 13.23
C PRO A 4 16.84 -21.21 12.21
N GLN A 5 17.93 -21.92 11.97
CA GLN A 5 18.82 -21.63 10.85
C GLN A 5 18.03 -21.92 9.58
N LEU A 6 17.29 -20.93 9.09
CA LEU A 6 16.61 -20.99 7.81
C LEU A 6 17.71 -21.09 6.75
N ASP A 7 17.62 -22.11 5.89
CA ASP A 7 18.52 -22.25 4.75
C ASP A 7 18.54 -20.94 3.94
N PRO A 8 19.69 -20.47 3.46
CA PRO A 8 19.78 -19.18 2.76
C PRO A 8 18.83 -19.08 1.56
N ALA A 9 18.52 -20.20 0.90
CA ALA A 9 17.51 -20.27 -0.15
C ALA A 9 16.07 -20.03 0.37
N LYS A 10 15.74 -20.50 1.58
CA LYS A 10 14.42 -20.24 2.20
C LYS A 10 14.29 -18.79 2.66
N LEU A 11 15.37 -18.18 3.15
CA LEU A 11 15.39 -16.75 3.47
C LEU A 11 15.15 -15.87 2.24
N GLN A 12 15.76 -16.22 1.10
CA GLN A 12 15.52 -15.53 -0.17
C GLN A 12 14.06 -15.67 -0.63
N LEU A 13 13.51 -16.88 -0.58
CA LEU A 13 12.11 -17.12 -0.94
C LEU A 13 11.13 -16.36 -0.05
N VAL A 14 11.37 -16.30 1.27
CA VAL A 14 10.51 -15.53 2.18
C VAL A 14 10.59 -14.04 1.87
N GLN A 15 11.78 -13.49 1.58
CA GLN A 15 11.92 -12.08 1.18
C GLN A 15 11.22 -11.78 -0.14
N GLU A 16 11.33 -12.65 -1.14
CA GLU A 16 10.64 -12.48 -2.43
C GLU A 16 9.13 -12.45 -2.23
N LEU A 17 8.59 -13.36 -1.40
CA LEU A 17 7.17 -13.39 -1.06
C LEU A 17 6.71 -12.14 -0.31
N GLU A 18 7.49 -11.65 0.66
CA GLU A 18 7.19 -10.40 1.37
C GLU A 18 7.12 -9.21 0.41
N ILE A 19 8.07 -9.12 -0.53
CA ILE A 19 8.11 -8.05 -1.54
C ILE A 19 6.90 -8.14 -2.48
N GLU A 20 6.55 -9.34 -2.94
CA GLU A 20 5.39 -9.55 -3.81
C GLU A 20 4.09 -9.12 -3.11
N MET A 21 3.91 -9.53 -1.85
CA MET A 21 2.75 -9.15 -1.04
C MET A 21 2.67 -7.64 -0.82
N MET A 22 3.78 -6.98 -0.46
CA MET A 22 3.82 -5.53 -0.31
C MET A 22 3.52 -4.79 -1.62
N SER A 23 3.95 -5.35 -2.75
CA SER A 23 3.70 -4.77 -4.07
C SER A 23 2.22 -4.83 -4.45
N ASP A 24 1.55 -5.97 -4.25
CA ASP A 24 0.10 -6.09 -4.47
C ASP A 24 -0.68 -5.14 -3.55
N MET A 25 -0.29 -5.06 -2.27
CA MET A 25 -0.88 -4.12 -1.32
C MET A 25 -0.78 -2.67 -1.81
N TYR A 26 0.40 -2.26 -2.26
CA TYR A 26 0.64 -0.91 -2.76
C TYR A 26 -0.21 -0.60 -3.99
N ASN A 27 -0.29 -1.52 -4.95
CA ASN A 27 -1.10 -1.34 -6.15
C ASN A 27 -2.60 -1.19 -5.82
N ARG A 28 -3.12 -1.98 -4.88
CA ARG A 28 -4.51 -1.86 -4.42
C ARG A 28 -4.76 -0.55 -3.67
N LEU A 29 -3.84 -0.13 -2.81
CA LEU A 29 -3.91 1.14 -2.09
C LEU A 29 -3.94 2.33 -3.05
N VAL A 30 -3.02 2.37 -4.01
CA VAL A 30 -2.96 3.45 -5.02
C VAL A 30 -4.26 3.50 -5.83
N SER A 31 -4.74 2.34 -6.32
CA SER A 31 -5.99 2.28 -7.08
C SER A 31 -7.20 2.75 -6.27
N ALA A 32 -7.29 2.34 -5.00
CA ALA A 32 -8.38 2.72 -4.11
C ALA A 32 -8.36 4.22 -3.80
N CYS A 33 -7.21 4.78 -3.43
CA CYS A 33 -7.09 6.18 -3.07
C CYS A 33 -7.22 7.11 -4.28
N HIS A 34 -6.70 6.71 -5.45
CA HIS A 34 -6.95 7.43 -6.69
C HIS A 34 -8.46 7.52 -6.98
N ARG A 35 -9.20 6.41 -6.92
CA ARG A 35 -10.66 6.42 -7.15
C ARG A 35 -11.44 7.24 -6.13
N LYS A 36 -10.96 7.35 -4.89
CA LYS A 36 -11.63 8.07 -3.81
C LYS A 36 -11.35 9.57 -3.80
N CYS A 37 -10.13 9.97 -4.16
CA CYS A 37 -9.64 11.33 -3.95
C CYS A 37 -9.43 12.13 -5.23
N ILE A 38 -9.28 11.46 -6.38
CA ILE A 38 -9.00 12.13 -7.65
C ILE A 38 -10.27 12.10 -8.52
N PRO A 39 -10.83 13.26 -8.90
CA PRO A 39 -12.02 13.32 -9.73
C PRO A 39 -11.74 12.82 -11.15
N ILE A 40 -12.76 12.25 -11.80
CA ILE A 40 -12.66 11.73 -13.18
C ILE A 40 -12.33 12.85 -14.17
N LYS A 41 -12.76 14.09 -13.88
CA LYS A 41 -12.46 15.28 -14.67
C LYS A 41 -11.31 16.04 -14.03
N TYR A 42 -10.14 15.98 -14.66
CA TYR A 42 -8.97 16.75 -14.27
C TYR A 42 -9.13 18.20 -14.73
N HIS A 43 -8.92 19.13 -13.82
CA HIS A 43 -8.93 20.57 -14.13
C HIS A 43 -7.51 21.12 -14.31
N GLU A 44 -6.57 20.63 -13.49
CA GLU A 44 -5.17 21.02 -13.45
C GLU A 44 -4.29 19.77 -13.28
N PRO A 45 -3.01 19.83 -13.68
CA PRO A 45 -2.09 18.68 -13.60
C PRO A 45 -1.51 18.46 -12.19
N GLU A 46 -1.62 19.46 -11.31
CA GLU A 46 -1.10 19.43 -9.95
C GLU A 46 -2.18 18.94 -8.99
N LEU A 47 -1.75 18.34 -7.87
CA LEU A 47 -2.70 17.98 -6.83
C LEU A 47 -3.15 19.24 -6.10
N GLY A 48 -4.45 19.51 -6.15
CA GLY A 48 -5.04 20.56 -5.33
C GLY A 48 -4.90 20.21 -3.85
N LYS A 49 -4.88 21.23 -2.97
CA LYS A 49 -4.78 21.03 -1.51
C LYS A 49 -5.80 20.03 -0.97
N GLY A 50 -7.01 20.02 -1.53
CA GLY A 50 -8.07 19.07 -1.15
C GLY A 50 -7.74 17.63 -1.52
N GLU A 51 -7.17 17.41 -2.70
CA GLU A 51 -6.75 16.09 -3.17
C GLU A 51 -5.58 15.57 -2.34
N SER A 52 -4.57 16.41 -2.05
CA SER A 52 -3.44 16.04 -1.19
C SER A 52 -3.91 15.61 0.21
N VAL A 53 -4.74 16.42 0.87
CA VAL A 53 -5.28 16.08 2.21
C VAL A 53 -6.17 14.84 2.17
N CYS A 54 -6.93 14.64 1.09
CA CYS A 54 -7.72 13.42 0.90
C CYS A 54 -6.83 12.20 0.78
N LEU A 55 -5.76 12.26 -0.03
CA LEU A 55 -4.81 11.15 -0.21
C LEU A 55 -4.17 10.76 1.12
N ASP A 56 -3.70 11.72 1.91
CA ASP A 56 -3.11 11.46 3.24
C ASP A 56 -4.10 10.70 4.15
N ARG A 57 -5.35 11.16 4.22
CA ARG A 57 -6.41 10.52 5.00
C ARG A 57 -6.76 9.14 4.46
N CYS A 58 -6.82 8.99 3.13
CA CYS A 58 -7.15 7.74 2.49
C CYS A 58 -6.12 6.66 2.79
N VAL A 59 -4.83 6.98 2.70
CA VAL A 59 -3.74 6.05 3.01
C VAL A 59 -3.82 5.62 4.47
N ALA A 60 -4.00 6.57 5.40
CA ALA A 60 -4.13 6.27 6.83
C ALA A 60 -5.32 5.32 7.11
N GLN A 61 -6.49 5.60 6.52
CA GLN A 61 -7.67 4.76 6.69
C GLN A 61 -7.52 3.39 6.01
N TYR A 62 -6.90 3.32 4.83
CA TYR A 62 -6.68 2.06 4.13
C TYR A 62 -5.80 1.12 4.96
N LEU A 63 -4.72 1.63 5.53
CA LEU A 63 -3.81 0.85 6.37
C LEU A 63 -4.48 0.40 7.67
N ASP A 64 -5.23 1.28 8.35
CA ASP A 64 -6.00 0.92 9.55
C ASP A 64 -7.03 -0.19 9.26
N VAL A 65 -7.73 -0.11 8.12
CA VAL A 65 -8.66 -1.16 7.70
C VAL A 65 -7.91 -2.45 7.32
N HIS A 66 -6.77 -2.34 6.63
CA HIS A 66 -5.97 -3.50 6.27
C HIS A 66 -5.47 -4.25 7.51
N GLU A 67 -4.97 -3.55 8.53
CA GLU A 67 -4.47 -4.15 9.78
C GLU A 67 -5.58 -4.85 10.57
N ARG A 68 -6.81 -4.36 10.49
CA ARG A 68 -7.96 -4.98 11.19
C ARG A 68 -8.53 -6.21 10.48
N ILE A 69 -8.32 -6.31 9.16
CA ILE A 69 -8.89 -7.39 8.34
C ILE A 69 -7.85 -8.48 8.02
N GLY A 70 -6.60 -8.08 7.76
CA GLY A 70 -5.49 -8.99 7.44
C GLY A 70 -4.98 -9.73 8.66
#